data_AF-A0A9W6NA51-F1
#
_entry.id   AF-A0A9W6NA51-F1
#
_cell.length_a   1.000
_cell.length_b   1.000
_cell.length_c   1.000
_cell.angle_alpha   90.00
_cell.angle_beta   90.00
_cell.angle_gamma   90.00
#
_symmetry.space_group_name_H-M   'P 1'
#
loop_
_entity.id
_entity.type
_entity.pdbx_description
1 polymer ?
#
loop_
_entity_poly.entity_id
_entity_poly.type
_entity_poly.pdbx_seq_one_letter_code
_entity_poly.pdbx_strand_id
1 'polypeptide(L)'
;MLRRILSIVLILPISIGLIMLAVANRHPVALVLDPFAGVLSVDLPLFVVVLASLIIGVALGGVTVWLRQGRYRRAARSAGRDARRANAQVDNLRAAMSERAPRGPMAPGGGMGPIAPVALPGRRDAA
;
A
#
# COMPACT_ATOMS: atom_id res chain seq x y z
N MET A 1 3.34 1.56 13.88
CA MET A 1 3.50 2.38 15.11
C MET A 1 4.28 3.67 14.85
N LEU A 2 5.51 3.61 14.34
CA LEU A 2 6.38 4.80 14.13
C LEU A 2 5.73 5.94 13.32
N ARG A 3 5.05 5.64 12.21
CA ARG A 3 4.33 6.66 11.41
C ARG A 3 3.31 7.45 12.22
N ARG A 4 2.58 6.79 13.12
CA ARG A 4 1.55 7.42 13.96
C ARG A 4 2.19 8.30 15.03
N ILE A 5 3.32 7.87 15.59
CA ILE A 5 4.09 8.65 16.56
C ILE A 5 4.66 9.91 15.89
N LEU A 6 5.29 9.80 14.71
CA LEU A 6 5.76 10.98 13.96
C LEU A 6 4.63 11.96 13.65
N SER A 7 3.47 11.47 13.21
CA SER A 7 2.32 12.33 12.97
C SER A 7 1.85 13.04 14.23
N ILE A 8 1.80 12.37 15.39
CA ILE A 8 1.40 12.99 16.65
C ILE A 8 2.42 14.05 17.08
N VAL A 9 3.71 13.71 17.06
CA VAL A 9 4.80 14.63 17.44
C VAL A 9 4.84 15.86 16.55
N LEU A 10 4.46 15.73 15.27
CA LEU A 10 4.39 16.86 14.35
C LEU A 10 3.10 17.68 14.52
N ILE A 11 1.94 17.01 14.53
CA ILE A 11 0.62 17.68 14.51
C ILE A 11 0.31 18.34 15.85
N LEU A 12 0.64 17.71 16.97
CA LEU A 12 0.29 18.21 18.30
C LEU A 12 0.86 19.62 18.60
N PRO A 13 2.18 19.88 18.48
CA PRO A 13 2.72 21.21 18.74
C PRO A 13 2.23 22.26 17.73
N ILE A 14 2.09 21.89 16.46
CA ILE A 14 1.52 22.77 15.43
C ILE A 14 0.08 23.18 15.81
N SER A 15 -0.72 22.22 16.30
CA SER A 15 -2.10 22.46 16.70
C SER A 15 -2.20 23.38 17.91
N ILE A 16 -1.33 23.18 18.91
CA ILE A 16 -1.24 24.06 20.09
C ILE A 16 -0.87 25.49 19.65
N GLY A 17 0.13 25.64 18.78
CA GLY A 17 0.52 26.94 18.22
C GLY A 17 -0.62 27.62 17.47
N LEU A 18 -1.39 26.88 16.67
CA LEU A 18 -2.57 27.40 15.97
C LEU A 18 -3.64 27.90 16.94
N ILE A 19 -3.95 27.13 17.99
CA ILE A 19 -4.93 27.52 19.01
C ILE A 19 -4.46 28.79 19.73
N MET A 20 -3.18 28.85 20.09
CA MET A 20 -2.60 29.99 20.79
C MET A 20 -2.62 31.25 19.91
N LEU A 21 -2.30 31.12 18.62
CA LEU A 21 -2.47 32.19 17.63
C LEU A 21 -3.93 32.65 17.55
N ALA A 22 -4.88 31.71 17.55
CA ALA A 22 -6.31 32.01 17.48
C ALA A 22 -6.84 32.78 18.69
N VAL A 23 -6.44 32.36 19.89
CA VAL A 23 -6.82 33.04 21.13
C VAL A 23 -6.17 34.42 21.22
N ALA A 24 -4.88 34.53 20.88
CA ALA A 24 -4.15 35.80 20.94
C ALA A 24 -4.65 36.82 19.89
N ASN A 25 -5.01 36.36 18.70
CA ASN A 25 -5.42 37.20 17.56
C ASN A 25 -6.92 37.05 17.28
N ARG A 26 -7.74 37.14 18.34
CA ARG A 26 -9.20 37.20 18.22
C ARG A 26 -9.70 38.53 17.63
N HIS A 27 -8.87 39.56 17.68
CA HIS A 27 -9.19 40.88 17.15
C HIS A 27 -8.97 40.89 15.62
N PRO A 28 -9.81 41.60 14.86
CA PRO A 28 -9.56 41.81 13.43
C PRO A 28 -8.23 42.54 13.24
N VAL A 29 -7.37 42.01 12.36
CA VAL A 29 -6.10 42.64 11.98
C VAL A 29 -6.17 42.95 10.49
N ALA A 30 -5.76 44.15 10.12
CA ALA A 30 -5.69 44.57 8.72
C ALA A 30 -4.65 43.71 7.98
N LEU A 31 -5.15 42.80 7.14
CA LEU A 31 -4.33 41.97 6.30
C LEU A 31 -4.22 42.64 4.92
N VAL A 32 -3.06 43.21 4.65
CA VAL A 32 -2.77 43.85 3.36
C VAL A 32 -2.12 42.81 2.46
N LEU A 33 -2.84 42.34 1.44
CA LEU A 33 -2.29 41.53 0.37
C LEU A 33 -1.94 42.45 -0.79
N ASP A 34 -0.64 42.62 -1.05
CA ASP A 34 -0.16 43.29 -2.25
C ASP A 34 0.62 42.32 -3.14
N PRO A 35 -0.04 41.65 -4.11
CA PRO A 35 0.67 40.79 -5.05
C PRO A 35 1.32 41.56 -6.20
N PHE A 36 0.78 42.73 -6.62
CA PHE A 36 1.23 43.48 -7.81
C PHE A 36 0.75 44.96 -7.83
N ALA A 37 1.00 45.74 -6.79
CA ALA A 37 0.59 47.15 -6.62
C ALA A 37 -0.93 47.43 -6.61
N GLY A 38 -1.72 46.41 -6.24
CA GLY A 38 -3.15 46.52 -5.98
C GLY A 38 -3.39 46.22 -4.52
N VAL A 39 -3.74 47.24 -3.73
CA VAL A 39 -3.89 47.11 -2.27
C VAL A 39 -5.20 46.40 -1.96
N LEU A 40 -5.16 45.07 -1.83
CA LEU A 40 -6.28 44.30 -1.30
C LEU A 40 -6.12 44.20 0.22
N SER A 41 -6.73 45.15 0.93
CA SER A 41 -6.83 45.12 2.39
C SER A 41 -8.11 44.43 2.83
N VAL A 42 -7.98 43.43 3.70
CA VAL A 42 -9.13 42.76 4.30
C VAL A 42 -8.92 42.65 5.82
N ASP A 43 -9.89 43.13 6.59
CA ASP A 43 -9.86 43.06 8.05
C ASP A 43 -10.44 41.73 8.52
N LEU A 44 -9.56 40.75 8.77
CA LEU A 44 -9.94 39.47 9.35
C LEU A 44 -9.04 39.12 10.54
N PRO A 45 -9.54 38.34 11.52
CA PRO A 45 -8.68 37.74 12.53
C PRO A 45 -7.63 36.83 11.87
N LEU A 46 -6.37 36.94 12.30
CA LEU A 46 -5.23 36.22 11.68
C LEU A 46 -5.40 34.70 11.69
N PHE A 47 -6.13 34.15 12.66
CA PHE A 47 -6.38 32.71 12.75
C PHE A 47 -7.14 32.19 11.53
N VAL A 48 -8.04 32.98 10.96
CA VAL A 48 -8.82 32.58 9.77
C VAL A 48 -7.88 32.40 8.59
N VAL A 49 -6.93 33.33 8.42
CA VAL A 49 -5.95 33.32 7.34
C VAL A 49 -5.04 32.10 7.44
N VAL A 50 -4.49 31.85 8.63
CA VAL A 50 -3.60 30.71 8.88
C VAL A 50 -4.34 29.39 8.72
N LEU A 51 -5.57 29.28 9.24
CA LEU A 51 -6.38 28.07 9.10
C LEU A 51 -6.75 27.81 7.64
N ALA A 52 -7.16 28.83 6.89
CA ALA A 52 -7.46 28.71 5.46
C ALA A 52 -6.22 28.27 4.66
N SER A 53 -5.06 28.88 4.92
CA SER A 53 -3.79 28.49 4.30
C SER A 53 -3.42 27.03 4.63
N LEU A 54 -3.61 26.61 5.89
CA LEU A 54 -3.38 25.23 6.31
C LEU A 54 -4.31 24.26 5.58
N ILE A 55 -5.61 24.57 5.48
CA ILE A 55 -6.60 23.75 4.76
C ILE A 55 -6.19 23.61 3.29
N ILE A 56 -5.81 24.71 2.64
CA ILE A 56 -5.35 24.71 1.25
C ILE A 56 -4.09 23.83 1.11
N GLY A 57 -3.12 23.97 2.00
CA GLY A 57 -1.90 23.16 2.01
C GLY A 57 -2.19 21.67 2.17
N VAL A 58 -3.09 21.30 3.10
CA VAL A 58 -3.50 19.90 3.32
C VAL A 58 -4.28 19.36 2.12
N ALA A 59 -5.18 20.15 1.52
CA ALA A 59 -5.93 19.74 0.34
C ALA A 59 -4.99 19.48 -0.85
N LEU A 60 -4.06 20.41 -1.13
CA LEU A 60 -3.05 20.25 -2.17
C LEU A 60 -2.16 19.03 -1.90
N GLY A 61 -1.68 18.87 -0.65
CA GLY A 61 -0.92 17.69 -0.23
C GLY A 61 -1.71 16.39 -0.45
N GLY A 62 -2.97 16.35 -0.05
CA GLY A 62 -3.87 15.22 -0.28
C GLY A 62 -4.06 14.90 -1.76
N VAL A 63 -4.28 15.93 -2.60
CA VAL A 63 -4.40 15.77 -4.05
C VAL A 63 -3.11 15.23 -4.67
N THR A 64 -1.93 15.74 -4.27
CA THR A 64 -0.65 15.25 -4.78
C THR A 64 -0.42 13.77 -4.43
N VAL A 65 -0.76 13.36 -3.20
CA VAL A 65 -0.70 11.96 -2.75
C VAL A 65 -1.70 11.12 -3.53
N TRP A 66 -2.95 11.57 -3.68
CA TRP A 66 -3.99 10.85 -4.42
C TRP A 66 -3.61 10.64 -5.88
N LEU A 67 -3.09 11.67 -6.54
CA LEU A 67 -2.58 11.58 -7.90
C LEU A 67 -1.40 10.60 -8.00
N ARG A 68 -0.52 10.54 -6.99
CA ARG A 68 0.63 9.60 -6.94
C ARG A 68 0.20 8.17 -6.67
N GLN A 69 -0.79 7.95 -5.81
CA GLN A 69 -1.35 6.63 -5.49
C GLN A 69 -2.28 6.12 -6.61
N GLY A 70 -2.97 7.00 -7.34
CA GLY A 70 -3.86 6.64 -8.45
C GLY A 70 -3.15 5.92 -9.60
N ARG A 71 -1.86 6.21 -9.81
CA ARG A 71 -0.98 5.57 -10.82
C ARG A 71 -0.78 4.08 -10.50
N TYR A 72 -0.64 3.75 -9.21
CA TYR A 72 -0.47 2.37 -8.74
C TYR A 72 -1.74 1.52 -8.85
N ARG A 73 -2.94 2.12 -8.88
CA ARG A 73 -4.18 1.35 -9.10
C ARG A 73 -4.26 0.76 -10.50
N ARG A 74 -3.63 1.38 -11.51
CA ARG A 74 -3.52 0.80 -12.87
C ARG A 74 -2.43 -0.27 -12.94
N ALA A 75 -1.29 -0.04 -12.29
CA ALA A 75 -0.18 -1.00 -12.22
C ALA A 75 -0.54 -2.32 -11.50
N ALA A 76 -1.37 -2.25 -10.45
CA ALA A 76 -1.82 -3.46 -9.75
C ALA A 76 -2.71 -4.36 -10.64
N ARG A 77 -3.49 -3.77 -11.54
CA ARG A 77 -4.32 -4.54 -12.49
C ARG A 77 -3.49 -5.14 -13.62
N SER A 78 -2.44 -4.46 -14.10
CA SER A 78 -1.54 -5.02 -15.11
C SER A 78 -0.67 -6.13 -14.52
N ALA A 79 -0.10 -5.95 -13.33
CA ALA A 79 0.70 -6.95 -12.63
C ALA A 79 -0.07 -8.27 -12.44
N GLY A 80 -1.36 -8.21 -12.09
CA GLY A 80 -2.20 -9.41 -11.97
C GLY A 80 -2.50 -10.11 -13.30
N ARG A 81 -2.46 -9.41 -14.44
CA ARG A 81 -2.62 -10.02 -15.77
C ARG A 81 -1.34 -10.69 -16.23
N ASP A 82 -0.20 -10.07 -15.96
CA ASP A 82 1.10 -10.61 -16.36
C ASP A 82 1.48 -11.83 -15.53
N ALA A 83 1.16 -11.85 -14.22
CA ALA A 83 1.31 -13.03 -13.38
C ALA A 83 0.45 -14.21 -13.85
N ARG A 84 -0.80 -13.96 -14.27
CA ARG A 84 -1.68 -15.01 -14.83
C ARG A 84 -1.15 -15.56 -16.15
N ARG A 85 -0.60 -14.70 -17.02
CA ARG A 85 0.02 -15.12 -18.28
C ARG A 85 1.28 -15.97 -18.03
N ALA A 86 2.12 -15.59 -17.07
CA ALA A 86 3.30 -16.36 -16.71
C ALA A 86 2.93 -17.75 -16.16
N ASN A 87 1.94 -17.83 -15.26
CA ASN A 87 1.47 -19.11 -14.74
C ASN A 87 0.87 -20.01 -15.83
N ALA A 88 0.09 -19.45 -16.75
CA ALA A 88 -0.47 -20.22 -17.86
C ALA A 88 0.63 -20.79 -18.79
N GLN A 89 1.73 -20.07 -19.00
CA GLN A 89 2.87 -20.59 -19.77
C GLN A 89 3.58 -21.73 -19.03
N VAL A 90 3.76 -21.61 -17.72
CA VAL A 90 4.33 -22.69 -16.89
C VAL A 90 3.46 -23.94 -16.94
N ASP A 91 2.13 -23.79 -16.81
CA ASP A 91 1.20 -24.92 -16.84
C ASP A 91 1.17 -25.59 -18.23
N ASN A 92 1.20 -24.82 -19.32
CA ASN A 92 1.28 -25.36 -20.67
C ASN A 92 2.60 -26.11 -20.92
N LEU A 93 3.72 -25.58 -20.44
CA LEU A 93 5.02 -26.26 -20.54
C LEU A 93 5.05 -27.56 -19.72
N ARG A 94 4.48 -27.55 -18.52
CA ARG A 94 4.32 -28.76 -17.69
C ARG A 94 3.44 -29.80 -18.36
N ALA A 95 2.32 -29.39 -18.96
CA ALA A 95 1.44 -30.29 -19.70
C ALA A 95 2.16 -30.91 -20.92
N ALA A 96 2.88 -30.09 -21.69
CA ALA A 96 3.66 -30.56 -22.85
C ALA A 96 4.79 -31.53 -22.43
N MET A 97 5.44 -31.31 -21.29
CA MET A 97 6.43 -32.25 -20.74
C MET A 97 5.78 -33.56 -20.25
N SER A 98 4.60 -33.49 -19.64
CA SER A 98 3.86 -34.67 -19.17
C SER A 98 3.33 -35.52 -20.33
N GLU A 99 2.98 -34.91 -21.47
CA GLU A 99 2.52 -35.62 -22.66
C GLU A 99 3.69 -36.24 -23.45
N ARG A 100 4.88 -35.63 -23.34
CA ARG A 100 6.12 -36.15 -23.94
C ARG A 100 6.85 -37.16 -23.08
N ALA A 101 6.44 -37.35 -21.82
CA ALA A 101 6.82 -38.51 -21.04
C ALA A 101 6.30 -39.75 -21.78
N PRO A 102 7.17 -40.68 -22.22
CA PRO A 102 6.75 -41.84 -22.97
C PRO A 102 5.73 -42.61 -22.12
N ARG A 103 4.55 -42.88 -22.67
CA ARG A 103 3.73 -44.00 -22.22
C ARG A 103 4.59 -45.25 -22.44
N GLY A 104 5.35 -45.62 -21.40
CA GLY A 104 6.05 -46.90 -21.35
C GLY A 104 5.03 -48.01 -21.65
N PRO A 105 5.39 -49.02 -22.46
CA PRO A 105 4.45 -50.05 -22.87
C PRO A 105 3.74 -50.66 -21.66
N MET A 106 2.41 -50.67 -21.73
CA MET A 106 1.58 -51.47 -20.84
C MET A 106 2.00 -52.93 -21.00
N ALA A 107 2.68 -53.48 -20.00
CA ALA A 107 3.02 -54.90 -19.96
C ALA A 107 1.71 -55.69 -19.74
N PRO A 108 1.33 -56.61 -20.65
CA PRO A 108 0.20 -57.48 -20.43
C PRO A 108 0.62 -58.60 -19.48
N GLY A 109 -0.07 -58.72 -18.35
CA GLY A 109 -0.22 -59.95 -17.57
C GLY A 109 1.06 -60.66 -17.09
N GLY A 110 1.39 -60.49 -15.81
CA GLY A 110 2.30 -61.39 -15.10
C GLY A 110 2.23 -61.11 -13.60
N GLY A 111 1.58 -62.00 -12.85
CA GLY A 111 1.30 -61.81 -11.44
C GLY A 111 2.55 -61.57 -10.59
N MET A 112 2.45 -60.63 -9.66
CA MET A 112 3.24 -60.63 -8.43
C MET A 112 2.38 -59.97 -7.35
N GLY A 113 2.21 -60.68 -6.23
CA GLY A 113 1.20 -60.44 -5.20
C GLY A 113 1.32 -59.11 -4.45
N PRO A 114 0.43 -58.86 -3.48
CA PRO A 114 0.41 -57.62 -2.71
C PRO A 114 1.75 -57.43 -1.99
N ILE A 115 2.48 -56.37 -2.35
CA ILE A 115 3.64 -55.89 -1.59
C ILE A 115 3.13 -55.44 -0.23
N ALA A 116 3.42 -56.25 0.78
CA ALA A 116 3.10 -55.99 2.17
C ALA A 116 3.67 -54.65 2.65
N PRO A 117 3.01 -53.95 3.59
CA PRO A 117 3.57 -52.72 4.16
C PRO A 117 4.89 -53.04 4.85
N VAL A 118 5.92 -52.26 4.52
CA VAL A 118 7.22 -52.24 5.23
C VAL A 118 6.95 -51.98 6.72
N ALA A 119 7.09 -53.02 7.54
CA ALA A 119 7.12 -52.90 8.98
C ALA A 119 8.44 -52.24 9.37
N LEU A 120 8.38 -50.99 9.85
CA LEU A 120 9.51 -50.31 10.47
C LEU A 120 9.91 -51.09 11.75
N PRO A 121 11.15 -51.56 11.88
CA PRO A 121 11.60 -52.19 13.12
C PRO A 121 11.57 -51.16 14.26
N GLY A 122 11.07 -51.62 15.39
CA GLY A 122 10.72 -50.83 16.57
C GLY A 122 11.82 -49.87 17.02
N ARG A 123 11.42 -48.61 17.15
CA ARG A 123 12.07 -47.63 18.02
C ARG A 123 11.68 -47.96 19.46
N ARG A 124 12.32 -48.98 20.02
CA ARG A 124 12.58 -49.05 21.46
C ARG A 124 14.05 -48.68 21.62
N ASP A 125 14.36 -48.04 22.75
CA ASP A 125 15.71 -47.83 23.27
C ASP A 125 16.36 -46.47 22.92
N ALA A 126 15.93 -45.44 23.66
CA ALA A 126 16.76 -44.36 24.22
C ALA A 126 15.81 -43.57 25.14
N ALA A 127 15.75 -43.94 26.43
CA ALA A 127 16.58 -43.38 27.50
C ALA A 127 16.25 -41.89 27.74
#